data_AF-A0A7J3DR59-F1
#
_entry.id   AF-A0A7J3DR59-F1
#
_cell.length_a   1.000
_cell.length_b   1.000
_cell.length_c   1.000
_cell.angle_alpha   90.00
_cell.angle_beta   90.00
_cell.angle_gamma   90.00
#
_symmetry.space_group_name_H-M   'P 1'
#
loop_
_entity.id
_entity.type
_entity.pdbx_description
1 polymer ?
#
loop_
_entity_poly.entity_id
_entity_poly.type
_entity_poly.pdbx_seq_one_letter_code
_entity_poly.pdbx_strand_id
1 'polypeptide(L)'
;MFKHSYQLGIDLTSALLDELKSIVLRVKRVRKWFLVDPLSKAFIKACMIAKISRVKSMVFMKAIIKTIRMLRQLISKEYGLIQTGIQEAWKLSELASSWGHKTAKEWRMNRSYIILQALTLRWLARLFGGIMKIT
;
A
#
# COMPACT_ATOMS: atom_id res chain seq x y z
N MET A 1 37.37 3.86 4.31
CA MET A 1 36.14 3.07 4.63
C MET A 1 34.82 3.79 4.29
N PHE A 2 34.78 5.11 4.07
CA PHE A 2 33.52 5.84 3.79
C PHE A 2 32.98 5.76 2.36
N LYS A 3 33.78 5.38 1.35
CA LYS A 3 33.36 5.34 -0.07
C LYS A 3 32.21 4.35 -0.34
N HIS A 4 32.22 3.20 0.33
CA HIS A 4 31.25 2.13 0.07
C HIS A 4 29.82 2.49 0.51
N SER A 5 29.68 3.20 1.63
CA SER A 5 28.40 3.72 2.13
C SER A 5 27.83 4.81 1.21
N TYR A 6 28.70 5.56 0.52
CA TYR A 6 28.29 6.61 -0.41
C TYR A 6 27.69 6.07 -1.70
N GLN A 7 28.23 4.97 -2.24
CA GLN A 7 27.66 4.32 -3.42
C GLN A 7 26.31 3.67 -3.12
N LEU A 8 26.19 3.00 -1.97
CA LEU A 8 24.93 2.38 -1.52
C LEU A 8 23.77 3.39 -1.40
N GLY A 9 24.02 4.56 -0.81
CA GLY A 9 22.98 5.58 -0.65
C GLY A 9 22.54 6.24 -1.97
N ILE A 10 23.46 6.40 -2.93
CA ILE A 10 23.14 6.95 -4.26
C ILE A 10 22.29 5.96 -5.05
N ASP A 11 22.67 4.68 -5.03
CA ASP A 11 21.97 3.61 -5.75
C ASP A 11 20.53 3.41 -5.26
N LEU A 12 20.34 3.47 -3.93
CA LEU A 12 19.01 3.41 -3.30
C LEU A 12 18.11 4.60 -3.68
N THR A 13 18.70 5.79 -3.80
CA THR A 13 17.94 7.00 -4.14
C THR A 13 17.47 6.97 -5.59
N SER A 14 18.33 6.52 -6.52
CA SER A 14 17.93 6.28 -7.92
C SER A 14 16.84 5.22 -8.03
N ALA A 15 17.01 4.08 -7.34
CA ALA A 15 16.02 3.00 -7.34
C ALA A 15 14.65 3.47 -6.84
N LEU A 16 14.61 4.28 -5.77
CA LEU A 16 13.38 4.86 -5.25
C LEU A 16 12.72 5.83 -6.24
N LEU A 17 13.49 6.63 -6.96
CA LEU A 17 12.96 7.56 -7.97
C LEU A 17 12.42 6.81 -9.20
N ASP A 18 13.08 5.75 -9.64
CA ASP A 18 12.60 4.90 -10.73
C ASP A 18 11.32 4.16 -10.34
N GLU A 19 11.25 3.66 -9.11
CA GLU A 19 10.04 3.04 -8.56
C GLU A 19 8.89 4.06 -8.46
N LEU A 20 9.17 5.28 -7.99
CA LEU A 20 8.20 6.37 -7.97
C LEU A 20 7.67 6.66 -9.39
N LYS A 21 8.56 6.75 -10.38
CA LYS A 21 8.19 6.98 -11.79
C LYS A 21 7.30 5.85 -12.33
N SER A 22 7.67 4.59 -12.08
CA SER A 22 6.90 3.41 -12.45
C SER A 22 5.49 3.45 -11.87
N ILE A 23 5.38 3.75 -10.58
CA ILE A 23 4.09 3.84 -9.89
C ILE A 23 3.25 5.00 -10.41
N VAL A 24 3.82 6.18 -10.61
CA VAL A 24 3.09 7.34 -11.17
C VAL A 24 2.50 7.00 -12.53
N LEU A 25 3.25 6.32 -13.40
CA LEU A 25 2.73 5.84 -14.68
C LEU A 25 1.57 4.87 -14.48
N ARG A 26 1.65 3.94 -13.52
CA ARG A 26 0.55 3.02 -13.20
C ARG A 26 -0.69 3.76 -12.68
N VAL A 27 -0.55 4.74 -11.77
CA VAL A 27 -1.67 5.56 -11.28
C VAL A 27 -2.36 6.28 -12.43
N LYS A 28 -1.58 6.86 -13.35
CA LYS A 28 -2.10 7.53 -14.55
C LYS A 28 -2.83 6.55 -15.47
N ARG A 29 -2.31 5.34 -15.70
CA ARG A 29 -3.00 4.29 -16.49
C ARG A 29 -4.34 3.88 -15.89
N VAL A 30 -4.43 3.77 -14.57
CA VAL A 30 -5.68 3.46 -13.85
C VAL A 30 -6.62 4.68 -13.73
N ARG A 31 -6.25 5.82 -14.35
CA ARG A 31 -7.00 7.09 -14.34
C ARG A 31 -7.31 7.64 -12.95
N LYS A 32 -6.58 7.22 -11.90
CA LYS A 32 -6.78 7.67 -10.51
C LYS A 32 -5.89 8.85 -10.10
N TRP A 33 -5.22 9.49 -11.06
CA TRP A 33 -4.32 10.62 -10.80
C TRP A 33 -5.01 11.81 -10.12
N PHE A 34 -6.32 11.98 -10.35
CA PHE A 34 -7.11 13.04 -9.73
C PHE A 34 -7.18 12.90 -8.20
N LEU A 35 -7.18 11.67 -7.67
CA LEU A 35 -7.25 11.38 -6.22
C LEU A 35 -5.99 11.73 -5.43
N VAL A 36 -4.87 12.00 -6.11
CA VAL A 36 -3.62 12.40 -5.44
C VAL A 36 -3.75 13.85 -4.98
N ASP A 37 -3.41 14.13 -3.73
CA ASP A 37 -3.49 15.48 -3.17
C ASP A 37 -2.53 16.46 -3.90
N PRO A 38 -2.86 17.78 -3.93
CA PRO A 38 -2.08 18.77 -4.65
C PRO A 38 -0.62 18.87 -4.18
N LEU A 39 -0.35 18.70 -2.88
CA LEU A 39 0.98 18.79 -2.31
C LEU A 39 1.85 17.62 -2.76
N SER A 40 1.33 16.39 -2.70
CA SER A 40 1.99 15.20 -3.23
C SER A 40 2.21 15.30 -4.73
N LYS A 41 1.26 15.87 -5.50
CA LYS A 41 1.47 16.14 -6.94
C LYS A 41 2.65 17.07 -7.18
N ALA A 42 2.75 18.17 -6.40
CA ALA A 42 3.86 19.11 -6.50
C ALA A 42 5.20 18.45 -6.11
N PHE A 43 5.21 17.67 -5.01
CA PHE A 43 6.37 16.90 -4.57
C PHE A 43 6.85 15.91 -5.65
N ILE A 44 5.94 15.12 -6.22
CA ILE A 44 6.26 14.18 -7.31
C ILE A 44 6.82 14.93 -8.52
N LYS A 45 6.22 16.06 -8.92
CA LYS A 45 6.75 16.88 -10.02
C LYS A 45 8.17 17.36 -9.73
N ALA A 46 8.43 17.85 -8.52
CA ALA A 46 9.76 18.29 -8.10
C ALA A 46 10.77 17.14 -8.16
N CYS A 47 10.42 15.95 -7.67
CA CYS A 47 11.27 14.76 -7.75
C CYS A 47 11.60 14.36 -9.20
N MET A 48 10.65 14.52 -10.12
CA MET A 48 10.83 14.17 -11.53
C MET A 48 11.66 15.20 -12.31
N ILE A 49 11.54 16.49 -11.99
CA ILE A 49 12.29 17.57 -12.65
C ILE A 49 13.73 17.59 -12.16
N ALA A 50 13.94 17.49 -10.85
CA ALA A 50 15.21 17.85 -10.24
C ALA A 50 16.31 16.77 -10.33
N LYS A 51 16.10 15.65 -11.05
CA LYS A 51 17.04 14.51 -11.18
C LYS A 51 17.86 14.32 -9.90
N ILE A 52 17.15 14.11 -8.79
CA ILE A 52 17.69 14.22 -7.43
C ILE A 52 18.57 12.99 -7.12
N SER A 53 19.73 12.91 -7.75
CA SER A 53 20.69 11.81 -7.62
C SER A 53 21.60 11.98 -6.39
N ARG A 54 21.56 13.13 -5.71
CA ARG A 54 22.52 13.50 -4.66
C ARG A 54 21.89 13.83 -3.29
N VAL A 55 20.57 13.84 -3.14
CA VAL A 55 19.94 14.15 -1.85
C VAL A 55 19.95 12.92 -0.97
N LYS A 56 20.87 12.91 0.00
CA LYS A 56 21.07 11.83 0.99
C LYS A 56 20.22 11.99 2.26
N SER A 57 19.26 12.91 2.26
CA SER A 57 18.46 13.17 3.46
C SER A 57 17.56 11.97 3.76
N MET A 58 17.72 11.40 4.96
CA MET A 58 16.86 10.33 5.48
C MET A 58 15.38 10.73 5.46
N VAL A 59 15.10 12.01 5.78
CA VAL A 59 13.75 12.57 5.78
C VAL A 59 13.17 12.58 4.36
N PHE A 60 14.00 12.93 3.38
CA PHE A 60 13.61 12.94 1.97
C PHE A 60 13.29 11.53 1.46
N MET A 61 14.15 10.54 1.76
CA MET A 61 13.89 9.14 1.40
C MET A 61 12.60 8.62 2.04
N LYS A 62 12.36 8.91 3.33
CA LYS A 62 11.10 8.57 4.02
C LYS A 62 9.89 9.21 3.33
N ALA A 63 10.00 10.45 2.87
CA ALA A 63 8.93 11.13 2.14
C ALA A 63 8.63 10.46 0.79
N ILE A 64 9.67 10.06 0.03
CA ILE A 64 9.49 9.30 -1.22
C ILE A 64 8.80 7.97 -0.94
N ILE A 65 9.27 7.20 0.05
CA ILE A 65 8.68 5.91 0.41
C ILE A 65 7.21 6.07 0.82
N LYS A 66 6.89 7.08 1.62
CA LYS A 66 5.49 7.39 2.01
C LYS A 66 4.63 7.70 0.78
N THR A 67 5.15 8.48 -0.16
CA THR A 67 4.46 8.83 -1.40
C THR A 67 4.23 7.60 -2.28
N ILE A 68 5.26 6.75 -2.46
CA ILE A 68 5.15 5.46 -3.17
C ILE A 68 4.05 4.59 -2.55
N ARG A 69 4.02 4.48 -1.22
CA ARG A 69 3.02 3.68 -0.50
C ARG A 69 1.59 4.20 -0.74
N MET A 70 1.39 5.51 -0.65
CA MET A 70 0.12 6.15 -0.94
C MET A 70 -0.34 5.89 -2.38
N LEU A 71 0.55 6.06 -3.37
CA LEU A 71 0.20 5.82 -4.77
C LEU A 71 -0.09 4.33 -5.04
N ARG A 72 0.62 3.40 -4.37
CA ARG A 72 0.34 1.96 -4.44
C ARG A 72 -1.05 1.61 -3.90
N GLN A 73 -1.49 2.27 -2.82
CA GLN A 73 -2.85 2.11 -2.29
C GLN A 73 -3.90 2.55 -3.32
N LEU A 74 -3.66 3.63 -4.06
CA LEU A 74 -4.59 4.09 -5.10
C LEU A 74 -4.72 3.10 -6.26
N ILE A 75 -3.61 2.50 -6.70
CA ILE A 75 -3.61 1.52 -7.82
C ILE A 75 -4.24 0.20 -7.40
N SER A 76 -3.91 -0.27 -6.20
CA SER A 76 -4.19 -1.65 -5.80
C SER A 76 -5.63 -1.81 -5.32
N LYS A 77 -6.51 -2.30 -6.19
CA LYS A 77 -7.78 -2.93 -5.76
C LYS A 77 -7.52 -4.04 -4.73
N GLU A 78 -6.38 -4.73 -4.86
CA GLU A 78 -5.92 -5.77 -3.93
C GLU A 78 -5.59 -5.23 -2.54
N TYR A 79 -5.10 -4.00 -2.40
CA TYR A 79 -4.76 -3.44 -1.09
C TYR A 79 -6.04 -3.07 -0.32
N GLY A 80 -7.07 -2.59 -1.02
CA GLY A 80 -8.41 -2.42 -0.46
C GLY A 80 -8.98 -3.77 0.00
N LEU A 81 -8.92 -4.79 -0.86
CA LEU A 81 -9.35 -6.15 -0.51
C LEU A 81 -8.60 -6.72 0.69
N ILE A 82 -7.27 -6.57 0.76
CA ILE A 82 -6.47 -7.03 1.90
C ILE A 82 -6.86 -6.26 3.17
N GLN A 83 -7.06 -4.94 3.09
CA GLN A 83 -7.45 -4.14 4.24
C GLN A 83 -8.84 -4.54 4.76
N THR A 84 -9.81 -4.74 3.87
CA THR A 84 -11.12 -5.28 4.23
C THR A 84 -10.99 -6.70 4.82
N GLY A 85 -10.15 -7.55 4.22
CA GLY A 85 -9.86 -8.88 4.73
C GLY A 85 -9.25 -8.87 6.12
N ILE A 86 -8.38 -7.91 6.44
CA ILE A 86 -7.80 -7.74 7.78
C ILE A 86 -8.90 -7.38 8.78
N GLN A 87 -9.74 -6.39 8.46
CA GLN A 87 -10.83 -5.96 9.35
C GLN A 87 -11.80 -7.11 9.66
N GLU A 88 -12.18 -7.86 8.64
CA GLU A 88 -13.16 -8.94 8.77
C GLU A 88 -12.55 -10.19 9.42
N ALA A 89 -11.29 -10.52 9.10
CA ALA A 89 -10.55 -11.54 9.84
C ALA A 89 -10.46 -11.19 11.33
N TRP A 90 -10.32 -9.91 11.67
CA TRP A 90 -10.29 -9.45 13.05
C TRP A 90 -11.64 -9.66 13.75
N LYS A 91 -12.74 -9.17 13.16
CA LYS A 91 -14.11 -9.36 13.69
C LYS A 91 -14.47 -10.83 13.87
N LEU A 92 -14.21 -11.66 12.85
CA LEU A 92 -14.49 -13.09 12.89
C LEU A 92 -13.63 -13.82 13.93
N SER A 93 -12.37 -13.43 14.09
CA SER A 93 -11.50 -13.98 15.13
C SER A 93 -11.97 -13.64 16.54
N GLU A 94 -12.47 -12.42 16.76
CA GLU A 94 -13.02 -12.00 18.04
C GLU A 94 -14.32 -12.72 18.37
N LEU A 95 -15.21 -12.84 17.38
CA LEU A 95 -16.48 -13.52 17.53
C LEU A 95 -16.29 -15.02 17.80
N ALA A 96 -15.42 -15.69 17.03
CA ALA A 96 -15.06 -17.09 17.30
C ALA A 96 -14.40 -17.27 18.67
N SER A 97 -13.55 -16.33 19.10
CA SER A 97 -12.97 -16.35 20.45
C SER A 97 -14.04 -16.19 21.53
N SER A 98 -15.05 -15.34 21.32
CA SER A 98 -16.16 -15.14 22.24
C SER A 98 -17.04 -16.38 22.38
N TRP A 99 -17.09 -17.21 21.33
CA TRP A 99 -17.78 -18.51 21.33
C TRP A 99 -16.94 -19.66 21.91
N GLY A 100 -15.72 -19.38 22.40
CA GLY A 100 -14.89 -20.36 23.11
C GLY A 100 -13.73 -20.94 22.30
N HIS A 101 -13.49 -20.51 21.04
CA HIS A 101 -12.30 -20.93 20.29
C HIS A 101 -11.04 -20.19 20.78
N LYS A 102 -10.25 -20.87 21.61
CA LYS A 102 -9.01 -20.32 22.22
C LYS A 102 -7.95 -19.90 21.18
N THR A 103 -7.87 -20.59 20.04
CA THR A 103 -6.89 -20.31 18.96
C THR A 103 -7.38 -19.30 17.93
N ALA A 104 -8.64 -18.86 18.00
CA ALA A 104 -9.22 -17.96 16.99
C ALA A 104 -8.45 -16.64 16.86
N LYS A 105 -7.92 -16.11 17.98
CA LYS A 105 -7.11 -14.88 17.99
C LYS A 105 -5.82 -14.97 17.18
N GLU A 106 -5.32 -16.17 16.91
CA GLU A 106 -4.10 -16.37 16.10
C GLU A 106 -4.40 -16.30 14.60
N TRP A 107 -5.65 -16.58 14.19
CA TRP A 107 -6.06 -16.59 12.79
C TRP A 107 -5.86 -15.23 12.12
N ARG A 108 -6.06 -14.14 12.87
CA ARG A 108 -5.86 -12.77 12.38
C ARG A 108 -4.40 -12.44 12.01
N MET A 109 -3.43 -13.25 12.47
CA MET A 109 -2.02 -13.10 12.10
C MET A 109 -1.64 -13.96 10.89
N ASN A 110 -2.50 -14.92 10.51
CA ASN A 110 -2.26 -15.77 9.36
C ASN A 110 -2.65 -15.05 8.05
N ARG A 111 -1.65 -14.79 7.21
CA ARG A 111 -1.83 -14.09 5.93
C ARG A 111 -2.79 -14.82 4.99
N SER A 112 -2.76 -16.15 4.96
CA SER A 112 -3.64 -16.96 4.10
C SER A 112 -5.10 -16.82 4.54
N TYR A 113 -5.34 -16.74 5.85
CA TYR A 113 -6.67 -16.52 6.40
C TYR A 113 -7.21 -15.13 6.02
N ILE A 114 -6.40 -14.07 6.16
CA ILE A 114 -6.77 -12.71 5.74
C ILE A 114 -7.17 -12.66 4.25
N ILE A 115 -6.40 -13.33 3.39
CA ILE A 115 -6.68 -13.38 1.94
C ILE A 115 -7.97 -14.14 1.66
N LEU A 116 -8.20 -15.27 2.34
CA LEU A 116 -9.43 -16.03 2.20
C LEU A 116 -10.64 -15.17 2.56
N GLN A 117 -10.60 -14.46 3.69
CA GLN A 117 -11.70 -13.56 4.10
C GLN A 117 -11.92 -12.41 3.11
N ALA A 118 -10.85 -11.82 2.58
CA ALA A 118 -10.97 -10.79 1.54
C ALA A 118 -11.69 -11.32 0.28
N LEU A 119 -11.38 -12.55 -0.13
CA LEU A 119 -11.95 -13.17 -1.32
C LEU A 119 -13.41 -13.60 -1.10
N THR A 120 -13.74 -14.15 0.07
CA THR A 120 -15.11 -14.55 0.42
C THR A 120 -16.04 -13.33 0.43
N LEU A 121 -15.61 -12.22 1.04
CA LEU A 121 -16.38 -10.97 1.03
C LEU A 121 -16.58 -10.41 -0.37
N ARG A 122 -15.55 -10.47 -1.21
CA ARG A 122 -15.66 -10.04 -2.60
C ARG A 122 -16.64 -10.91 -3.38
N TRP A 123 -16.66 -12.21 -3.11
CA TRP A 123 -17.62 -13.15 -3.69
C TRP A 123 -19.04 -12.87 -3.21
N LEU A 124 -19.23 -12.71 -1.90
CA LEU A 124 -20.54 -12.38 -1.32
C LEU A 124 -21.07 -11.04 -1.84
N ALA A 125 -20.24 -10.00 -1.92
CA ALA A 125 -20.64 -8.72 -2.48
C ALA A 125 -21.10 -8.81 -3.95
N ARG A 126 -20.54 -9.75 -4.73
CA ARG A 126 -20.99 -10.04 -6.10
C ARG A 126 -22.31 -10.81 -6.13
N LEU A 127 -22.47 -11.80 -5.26
CA LEU A 127 -23.70 -12.59 -5.17
C LEU A 127 -24.90 -11.74 -4.72
N PHE A 128 -24.68 -10.82 -3.78
CA PHE A 128 -25.71 -9.93 -3.24
C PHE A 128 -25.80 -8.57 -3.94
N GLY A 129 -25.30 -8.44 -5.17
CA GLY A 129 -25.50 -7.25 -6.00
C GLY A 129 -25.01 -5.92 -5.41
N GLY A 130 -24.01 -5.94 -4.52
CA GLY A 130 -23.49 -4.73 -3.88
C GLY A 130 -24.36 -4.15 -2.75
N ILE A 131 -25.36 -4.89 -2.24
CA ILE A 131 -26.14 -4.47 -1.06
C ILE A 131 -25.22 -4.34 0.18
N MET A 132 -24.19 -5.17 0.27
CA MET A 132 -23.10 -4.98 1.23
C MET A 132 -22.11 -3.96 0.68
N LYS A 133 -22.37 -2.66 0.93
CA LYS A 133 -21.37 -1.61 0.73
C LYS A 133 -20.19 -1.87 1.65
N ILE A 134 -19.08 -2.33 1.07
CA ILE A 134 -17.78 -2.37 1.73
C ILE A 134 -17.28 -0.92 1.80
N THR A 135 -17.68 -0.19 2.85
CA THR A 135 -17.10 1.10 3.26
C THR A 135 -15.79 0.92 3.97
#